data_AF-A0A955VAP1-F1
#
_entry.id   AF-A0A955VAP1-F1
#
_cell.length_a   1.000
_cell.length_b   1.000
_cell.length_c   1.000
_cell.angle_alpha   90.00
_cell.angle_beta   90.00
_cell.angle_gamma   90.00
#
_symmetry.space_group_name_H-M   'P 1'
#
loop_
_entity.id
_entity.type
_entity.pdbx_description
1 polymer ?
#
loop_
_entity_poly.entity_id
_entity_poly.type
_entity_poly.pdbx_seq_one_letter_code
_entity_poly.pdbx_strand_id
1 'polypeptide(L)'
;PYNLDGRYLGDDPRTDRDAPPHPARHELVAAPPSFACTACHHDGARVGPSYEGYRERGGGAGPAHPGIMGVALYGNDANFYVTDEDTTNDWDETPPDVHFTAGLRCADCHDGADVHGDGHLAADLQCASKATCEGCHGTARARVALSPSRPRLFERDGRVFLRTVAAGVELEVPQVVDAVTPGSPRFTERAAVAMGVAASGASHTDSVACATCHSAFVPSCYGCHVTVDLTEADVYQATGATVPGRVTAERGAVALYDLVLMRDETGRYAPSMPAERLFVTLLEPDGAGGRVARFRERPRAFTTDDGRVIAGFGQRAVSPHTIQRTSQLGNCDRCHAVGSAADPENAALLDLTYGFGTDRFDVVACPPGDDAPCDDLAADGVTYRLDAVVDREGRPLVAVGHGTSRPLTLAEMARMRAVVVPAETPVPDDAREDPAWPGPLPPAAPGPSP
;
A
#
# COMPACT_ATOMS: atom_id res chain seq x y z
N PRO A 1 19.62 1.51 21.73
CA PRO A 1 19.20 2.85 22.18
C PRO A 1 17.69 3.17 22.04
N TYR A 2 16.82 2.22 21.69
CA TYR A 2 15.38 2.46 21.52
C TYR A 2 14.54 1.59 22.47
N ASN A 3 13.35 2.07 22.82
CA ASN A 3 12.31 1.36 23.57
C ASN A 3 10.93 1.93 23.23
N LEU A 4 9.89 1.18 23.57
CA LEU A 4 8.50 1.54 23.28
C LEU A 4 7.83 2.36 24.40
N ASP A 5 8.39 2.34 25.61
CA ASP A 5 7.86 3.05 26.78
C ASP A 5 8.45 4.46 26.96
N GLY A 6 9.36 4.88 26.09
CA GLY A 6 9.96 6.22 26.10
C GLY A 6 10.76 6.53 27.37
N ARG A 7 11.24 5.52 28.09
CA ARG A 7 12.00 5.70 29.34
C ARG A 7 13.50 5.71 29.09
N TYR A 8 14.24 6.64 29.69
CA TYR A 8 15.69 6.61 29.62
C TYR A 8 16.27 5.49 30.51
N LEU A 9 17.04 4.58 29.93
CA LEU A 9 17.67 3.43 30.62
C LEU A 9 19.20 3.58 30.76
N GLY A 10 19.75 4.71 30.29
CA GLY A 10 21.18 4.99 30.35
C GLY A 10 21.60 5.71 31.64
N ASP A 11 22.86 6.15 31.67
CA ASP A 11 23.45 6.85 32.81
C ASP A 11 23.81 8.32 32.59
N ASP A 12 23.32 8.95 31.52
CA ASP A 12 23.55 10.37 31.27
C ASP A 12 22.94 11.24 32.40
N PRO A 13 23.76 12.00 33.14
CA PRO A 13 23.28 12.83 34.24
C PRO A 13 22.48 14.06 33.78
N ARG A 14 22.41 14.33 32.47
CA ARG A 14 21.64 15.44 31.89
C ARG A 14 20.25 15.02 31.40
N THR A 15 19.94 13.73 31.41
CA THR A 15 18.61 13.24 31.03
C THR A 15 17.77 13.00 32.27
N ASP A 16 16.56 13.55 32.28
CA ASP A 16 15.58 13.25 33.30
C ASP A 16 15.09 11.81 33.12
N ARG A 17 15.29 10.95 34.12
CA ARG A 17 14.88 9.53 34.04
C ARG A 17 13.40 9.34 34.34
N ASP A 18 12.79 10.33 34.99
CA ASP A 18 11.42 10.27 35.49
C ASP A 18 10.42 10.93 34.52
N ALA A 19 10.90 11.62 33.48
CA ALA A 19 10.08 12.32 32.50
C ALA A 19 10.20 11.70 31.09
N PRO A 20 9.23 10.88 30.62
CA PRO A 20 9.16 10.51 29.21
C PRO A 20 8.68 11.69 28.32
N PRO A 21 8.92 11.68 27.00
CA PRO A 21 9.61 10.64 26.24
C PRO A 21 11.11 10.91 26.07
N HIS A 22 11.93 9.87 26.28
CA HIS A 22 13.37 9.84 26.00
C HIS A 22 13.75 8.55 25.26
N PRO A 23 14.80 8.57 24.41
CA PRO A 23 15.38 7.33 23.88
C PRO A 23 15.93 6.48 25.02
N ALA A 24 15.98 5.15 24.85
CA ALA A 24 16.49 4.26 25.90
C ALA A 24 17.95 4.57 26.28
N ARG A 25 18.79 5.00 25.33
CA ARG A 25 20.20 5.38 25.55
C ARG A 25 20.63 6.46 24.55
N HIS A 26 21.60 7.30 24.93
CA HIS A 26 22.23 8.29 24.05
C HIS A 26 23.37 7.67 23.23
N GLU A 27 23.03 6.83 22.26
CA GLU A 27 24.01 6.13 21.43
C GLU A 27 23.57 6.11 19.96
N LEU A 28 24.52 6.29 19.04
CA LEU A 28 24.30 6.03 17.62
C LEU A 28 24.45 4.53 17.35
N VAL A 29 23.57 3.96 16.54
CA VAL A 29 23.66 2.56 16.12
C VAL A 29 23.72 2.46 14.60
N ALA A 30 24.49 1.49 14.12
CA ALA A 30 24.57 1.19 12.69
C ALA A 30 23.37 0.36 12.19
N ALA A 31 22.67 -0.33 13.11
CA ALA A 31 21.56 -1.23 12.81
C ALA A 31 20.39 -0.95 13.77
N PRO A 32 19.55 0.07 13.50
CA PRO A 32 18.34 0.27 14.27
C PRO A 32 17.41 -0.96 14.11
N PRO A 33 16.73 -1.38 15.19
CA PRO A 33 15.73 -2.45 15.10
C PRO A 33 14.50 -1.97 14.32
N SER A 34 13.76 -2.89 13.67
CA SER A 34 12.59 -2.53 12.83
C SER A 34 11.56 -1.66 13.56
N PHE A 35 11.31 -1.92 14.84
CA PHE A 35 10.33 -1.13 15.61
C PHE A 35 10.68 0.36 15.70
N ALA A 36 11.95 0.76 15.52
CA ALA A 36 12.33 2.17 15.47
C ALA A 36 11.76 2.86 14.21
N CYS A 37 11.66 2.13 13.10
CA CYS A 37 11.02 2.59 11.87
C CYS A 37 9.49 2.46 12.01
N THR A 38 9.01 1.30 12.48
CA THR A 38 7.59 1.00 12.57
C THR A 38 6.85 1.90 13.56
N ALA A 39 7.53 2.46 14.57
CA ALA A 39 6.96 3.48 15.46
C ALA A 39 6.33 4.67 14.73
N CYS A 40 6.85 5.06 13.57
CA CYS A 40 6.28 6.13 12.73
C CYS A 40 5.68 5.60 11.42
N HIS A 41 6.18 4.48 10.89
CA HIS A 41 5.72 3.87 9.64
C HIS A 41 4.62 2.81 9.84
N HIS A 42 3.88 2.87 10.95
CA HIS A 42 2.76 1.96 11.22
C HIS A 42 1.45 2.36 10.52
N ASP A 43 1.27 3.65 10.22
CA ASP A 43 0.04 4.18 9.63
C ASP A 43 0.27 4.66 8.17
N GLY A 44 -0.77 5.21 7.54
CA GLY A 44 -0.77 5.69 6.17
C GLY A 44 -0.66 4.53 5.17
N ALA A 45 0.55 4.24 4.71
CA ALA A 45 0.81 3.08 3.83
C ALA A 45 0.93 1.75 4.58
N ARG A 46 0.95 1.77 5.92
CA ARG A 46 1.19 0.59 6.78
C ARG A 46 2.46 -0.18 6.44
N VAL A 47 3.49 0.50 5.97
CA VAL A 47 4.74 -0.12 5.50
C VAL A 47 5.36 -1.04 6.55
N GLY A 48 5.45 -0.60 7.81
CA GLY A 48 6.04 -1.41 8.88
C GLY A 48 5.22 -2.67 9.17
N PRO A 49 3.94 -2.57 9.55
CA PRO A 49 3.06 -3.71 9.79
C PRO A 49 3.03 -4.70 8.61
N SER A 50 2.82 -4.19 7.40
CA SER A 50 2.78 -5.01 6.18
C SER A 50 4.09 -5.77 5.94
N TYR A 51 5.24 -5.13 6.17
CA TYR A 51 6.55 -5.77 6.04
C TYR A 51 6.76 -6.89 7.05
N GLU A 52 6.28 -6.67 8.28
CA GLU A 52 6.43 -7.61 9.40
C GLU A 52 5.34 -8.69 9.45
N GLY A 53 4.32 -8.64 8.58
CA GLY A 53 3.26 -9.64 8.49
C GLY A 53 2.17 -9.49 9.54
N TYR A 54 1.80 -8.25 9.85
CA TYR A 54 0.64 -7.98 10.68
C TYR A 54 -0.08 -6.73 10.18
N ARG A 55 -1.35 -6.56 10.55
CA ARG A 55 -2.10 -5.37 10.14
C ARG A 55 -3.18 -4.98 11.13
N GLU A 56 -3.79 -3.84 10.88
CA GLU A 56 -4.90 -3.34 11.67
C GLU A 56 -6.15 -4.19 11.45
N ARG A 57 -6.88 -4.46 12.53
CA ARG A 57 -8.25 -4.95 12.52
C ARG A 57 -9.12 -3.81 11.99
N GLY A 58 -9.60 -3.95 10.76
CA GLY A 58 -10.31 -2.89 10.02
C GLY A 58 -11.53 -2.32 10.78
N GLY A 59 -11.99 -1.14 10.36
CA GLY A 59 -13.23 -0.53 10.89
C GLY A 59 -14.46 -1.39 10.59
N GLY A 60 -15.29 -1.66 11.58
CA GLY A 60 -16.61 -2.30 11.44
C GLY A 60 -16.62 -3.82 11.31
N ALA A 61 -15.78 -4.41 10.46
CA ALA A 61 -15.72 -5.86 10.22
C ALA A 61 -14.27 -6.36 10.23
N GLY A 62 -13.76 -6.67 11.43
CA GLY A 62 -12.59 -7.55 11.53
C GLY A 62 -12.95 -8.96 11.04
N PRO A 63 -11.98 -9.75 10.54
CA PRO A 63 -12.29 -11.10 10.11
C PRO A 63 -12.80 -11.93 11.30
N ALA A 64 -13.51 -13.04 11.00
CA ALA A 64 -14.30 -13.77 12.00
C ALA A 64 -13.42 -14.54 13.02
N HIS A 65 -12.25 -15.03 12.59
CA HIS A 65 -11.35 -15.85 13.39
C HIS A 65 -9.91 -15.32 13.41
N PRO A 66 -9.69 -14.04 13.75
CA PRO A 66 -8.38 -13.42 13.66
C PRO A 66 -7.42 -13.93 14.73
N GLY A 67 -6.17 -14.15 14.36
CA GLY A 67 -5.06 -14.17 15.30
C GLY A 67 -4.81 -12.76 15.80
N ILE A 68 -5.04 -12.52 17.10
CA ILE A 68 -4.83 -11.21 17.73
C ILE A 68 -3.39 -11.12 18.25
N MET A 69 -2.69 -10.03 17.93
CA MET A 69 -1.31 -9.81 18.37
C MET A 69 -1.18 -9.73 19.91
N GLY A 70 -2.20 -9.22 20.59
CA GLY A 70 -2.32 -9.25 22.05
C GLY A 70 -1.45 -8.25 22.79
N VAL A 71 -0.85 -7.27 22.08
CA VAL A 71 -0.05 -6.19 22.68
C VAL A 71 -0.54 -4.82 22.22
N ALA A 72 -0.66 -3.89 23.17
CA ALA A 72 -0.98 -2.50 22.87
C ALA A 72 0.24 -1.82 22.25
N LEU A 73 0.10 -1.28 21.05
CA LEU A 73 1.17 -0.68 20.27
C LEU A 73 0.69 0.57 19.55
N TYR A 74 1.58 1.55 19.41
CA TYR A 74 1.35 2.75 18.60
C TYR A 74 0.07 3.53 18.96
N GLY A 75 -0.27 3.56 20.25
CA GLY A 75 -1.49 4.23 20.73
C GLY A 75 -2.78 3.41 20.58
N ASN A 76 -2.68 2.17 20.09
CA ASN A 76 -3.81 1.26 19.94
C ASN A 76 -3.83 0.18 21.03
N ASP A 77 -5.02 -0.35 21.32
CA ASP A 77 -5.18 -1.43 22.30
C ASP A 77 -4.70 -2.79 21.77
N ALA A 78 -4.63 -3.77 22.67
CA ALA A 78 -4.09 -5.10 22.39
C ALA A 78 -4.87 -5.92 21.34
N ASN A 79 -6.10 -5.53 21.00
CA ASN A 79 -6.95 -6.19 20.02
C ASN A 79 -6.92 -5.52 18.64
N PHE A 80 -6.14 -4.44 18.50
CA PHE A 80 -6.13 -3.65 17.29
C PHE A 80 -5.35 -4.29 16.15
N TYR A 81 -4.22 -4.96 16.43
CA TYR A 81 -3.42 -5.62 15.41
C TYR A 81 -3.73 -7.11 15.33
N VAL A 82 -3.89 -7.61 14.10
CA VAL A 82 -4.03 -9.02 13.76
C VAL A 82 -2.75 -9.53 13.09
N THR A 83 -2.38 -10.77 13.40
CA THR A 83 -1.23 -11.48 12.82
C THR A 83 -1.64 -12.58 11.85
N ASP A 84 -2.95 -12.85 11.77
CA ASP A 84 -3.57 -13.86 10.93
C ASP A 84 -5.05 -13.47 10.78
N GLU A 85 -5.57 -13.44 9.56
CA GLU A 85 -6.97 -13.16 9.26
C GLU A 85 -7.90 -14.26 9.73
N ASP A 86 -7.52 -15.52 9.53
CA ASP A 86 -8.36 -16.68 9.70
C ASP A 86 -7.58 -17.90 10.20
N THR A 87 -7.47 -17.95 11.53
CA THR A 87 -6.84 -19.07 12.26
C THR A 87 -7.56 -20.43 12.09
N THR A 88 -8.66 -20.50 11.33
CA THR A 88 -9.33 -21.78 11.03
C THR A 88 -8.75 -22.48 9.80
N ASN A 89 -7.84 -21.83 9.08
CA ASN A 89 -7.18 -22.38 7.90
C ASN A 89 -5.64 -22.30 8.03
N ASP A 90 -4.90 -22.95 7.12
CA ASP A 90 -3.42 -23.01 7.15
C ASP A 90 -2.75 -21.92 6.26
N TRP A 91 -3.54 -21.04 5.67
CA TRP A 91 -3.13 -20.01 4.74
C TRP A 91 -3.11 -18.65 5.44
N ASP A 92 -1.94 -18.02 5.51
CA ASP A 92 -1.83 -16.66 6.00
C ASP A 92 -2.19 -15.68 4.86
N GLU A 93 -3.28 -14.94 5.03
CA GLU A 93 -3.76 -13.92 4.10
C GLU A 93 -2.92 -12.63 4.11
N THR A 94 -2.25 -12.31 5.20
CA THR A 94 -1.35 -11.15 5.31
C THR A 94 0.07 -11.52 5.69
N PRO A 95 0.72 -12.40 4.90
CA PRO A 95 1.99 -12.98 5.28
C PRO A 95 3.09 -11.93 5.29
N PRO A 96 4.08 -12.06 6.20
CA PRO A 96 5.24 -11.19 6.22
C PRO A 96 6.00 -11.22 4.91
N ASP A 97 6.62 -10.10 4.56
CA ASP A 97 7.46 -9.99 3.37
C ASP A 97 8.55 -11.08 3.35
N VAL A 98 8.83 -11.65 2.18
CA VAL A 98 9.87 -12.69 2.04
C VAL A 98 11.25 -12.21 2.46
N HIS A 99 11.54 -10.91 2.29
CA HIS A 99 12.78 -10.31 2.75
C HIS A 99 12.83 -10.26 4.28
N PHE A 100 11.73 -9.86 4.93
CA PHE A 100 11.63 -9.85 6.39
C PHE A 100 11.81 -11.26 6.96
N THR A 101 11.13 -12.23 6.36
CA THR A 101 11.21 -13.66 6.71
C THR A 101 12.62 -14.22 6.51
N ALA A 102 13.34 -13.78 5.47
CA ALA A 102 14.74 -14.13 5.25
C ALA A 102 15.71 -13.45 6.25
N GLY A 103 15.22 -12.53 7.08
CA GLY A 103 15.99 -11.86 8.13
C GLY A 103 16.45 -10.45 7.80
N LEU A 104 16.00 -9.86 6.67
CA LEU A 104 16.22 -8.43 6.42
C LEU A 104 15.36 -7.59 7.37
N ARG A 105 15.88 -6.41 7.66
CA ARG A 105 15.27 -5.35 8.44
C ARG A 105 15.28 -4.07 7.61
N CYS A 106 14.55 -3.05 8.05
CA CYS A 106 14.41 -1.79 7.30
C CYS A 106 15.78 -1.21 6.89
N ALA A 107 16.76 -1.26 7.79
CA ALA A 107 18.13 -0.75 7.59
C ALA A 107 18.98 -1.53 6.56
N ASP A 108 18.55 -2.73 6.15
CA ASP A 108 19.23 -3.48 5.10
C ASP A 108 19.03 -2.85 3.73
N CYS A 109 17.82 -2.34 3.49
CA CYS A 109 17.41 -1.63 2.28
C CYS A 109 17.62 -0.12 2.42
N HIS A 110 17.17 0.47 3.53
CA HIS A 110 17.28 1.91 3.80
C HIS A 110 18.59 2.23 4.51
N ASP A 111 19.56 2.72 3.75
CA ASP A 111 20.88 3.03 4.31
C ASP A 111 20.94 4.41 4.98
N GLY A 112 22.13 4.79 5.47
CA GLY A 112 22.32 6.07 6.14
C GLY A 112 22.06 7.27 5.24
N ALA A 113 22.21 7.16 3.91
CA ALA A 113 21.88 8.23 2.99
C ALA A 113 20.35 8.39 2.85
N ASP A 114 19.60 7.29 2.88
CA ASP A 114 18.13 7.34 2.92
C ASP A 114 17.62 7.95 4.23
N VAL A 115 18.22 7.58 5.37
CA VAL A 115 17.71 7.95 6.71
C VAL A 115 18.21 9.33 7.18
N HIS A 116 19.46 9.68 6.88
CA HIS A 116 20.08 10.93 7.34
C HIS A 116 20.28 11.97 6.23
N GLY A 117 19.97 11.60 4.98
CA GLY A 117 20.24 12.40 3.79
C GLY A 117 21.66 12.19 3.24
N ASP A 118 21.82 12.40 1.94
CA ASP A 118 23.10 12.36 1.22
C ASP A 118 23.70 13.77 1.01
N GLY A 119 23.18 14.77 1.73
CA GLY A 119 23.55 16.18 1.57
C GLY A 119 22.93 16.89 0.36
N HIS A 120 22.06 16.22 -0.40
CA HIS A 120 21.32 16.81 -1.52
C HIS A 120 19.84 16.96 -1.18
N LEU A 121 19.22 18.00 -1.73
CA LEU A 121 17.76 18.16 -1.68
C LEU A 121 17.14 17.29 -2.77
N ALA A 122 16.37 16.29 -2.36
CA ALA A 122 15.52 15.53 -3.26
C ALA A 122 14.23 16.32 -3.51
N ALA A 123 13.75 16.33 -4.76
CA ALA A 123 12.46 16.92 -5.10
C ALA A 123 11.28 16.10 -4.54
N ASP A 124 11.52 14.83 -4.20
CA ASP A 124 10.53 13.86 -3.73
C ASP A 124 11.18 12.80 -2.82
N LEU A 125 10.38 12.16 -1.96
CA LEU A 125 10.79 11.07 -1.07
C LEU A 125 11.36 9.88 -1.86
N GLN A 126 10.81 9.55 -3.03
CA GLN A 126 11.30 8.45 -3.86
C GLN A 126 12.67 8.75 -4.49
N CYS A 127 12.98 10.02 -4.76
CA CYS A 127 14.33 10.42 -5.19
C CYS A 127 15.36 10.34 -4.05
N ALA A 128 14.88 10.41 -2.79
CA ALA A 128 15.70 10.17 -1.63
C ALA A 128 16.02 8.68 -1.48
N SER A 129 15.04 7.79 -1.70
CA SER A 129 15.22 6.33 -1.63
C SER A 129 16.23 5.80 -2.64
N LYS A 130 17.30 5.17 -2.15
CA LYS A 130 18.36 4.59 -2.99
C LYS A 130 18.17 3.10 -3.26
N ALA A 131 17.31 2.41 -2.52
CA ALA A 131 17.04 0.99 -2.74
C ALA A 131 16.01 0.77 -3.86
N THR A 132 16.37 -0.08 -4.82
CA THR A 132 15.45 -0.56 -5.87
C THR A 132 15.56 -2.07 -5.99
N CYS A 133 14.50 -2.72 -6.49
CA CYS A 133 14.47 -4.16 -6.72
C CYS A 133 15.63 -4.59 -7.63
N GLU A 134 15.81 -3.87 -8.74
CA GLU A 134 16.84 -4.14 -9.74
C GLU A 134 18.24 -3.83 -9.23
N GLY A 135 18.35 -2.96 -8.22
CA GLY A 135 19.59 -2.66 -7.53
C GLY A 135 20.18 -3.85 -6.75
N CYS A 136 19.41 -4.92 -6.55
CA CYS A 136 19.85 -6.20 -5.97
C CYS A 136 19.63 -7.38 -6.93
N HIS A 137 18.47 -7.44 -7.60
CA HIS A 137 18.04 -8.57 -8.42
C HIS A 137 18.40 -8.44 -9.91
N GLY A 138 18.88 -7.27 -10.36
CA GLY A 138 19.10 -7.00 -11.78
C GLY A 138 17.80 -6.87 -12.56
N THR A 139 17.86 -7.14 -13.87
CA THR A 139 16.74 -7.04 -14.80
C THR A 139 16.58 -8.34 -15.59
N ALA A 140 15.53 -8.43 -16.43
CA ALA A 140 15.37 -9.54 -17.37
C ALA A 140 16.51 -9.65 -18.41
N ARG A 141 17.37 -8.62 -18.54
CA ARG A 141 18.45 -8.56 -19.55
C ARG A 141 19.85 -8.66 -18.96
N ALA A 142 20.01 -8.34 -17.68
CA ALA A 142 21.32 -8.26 -17.06
C ALA A 142 21.23 -8.58 -15.57
N ARG A 143 22.26 -9.27 -15.05
CA ARG A 143 22.50 -9.35 -13.61
C ARG A 143 22.76 -7.95 -13.04
N VAL A 144 22.58 -7.81 -11.74
CA VAL A 144 22.91 -6.57 -11.03
C VAL A 144 24.37 -6.17 -11.25
N ALA A 145 24.61 -4.88 -11.43
CA ALA A 145 25.95 -4.32 -11.42
C ALA A 145 26.37 -4.03 -9.97
N LEU A 146 27.40 -4.72 -9.48
CA LEU A 146 27.94 -4.47 -8.15
C LEU A 146 28.59 -3.08 -8.10
N SER A 147 28.34 -2.36 -7.01
CA SER A 147 28.82 -0.98 -6.81
C SER A 147 29.44 -0.83 -5.43
N PRO A 148 30.54 -0.05 -5.28
CA PRO A 148 31.07 0.35 -3.99
C PRO A 148 30.04 1.07 -3.09
N SER A 149 29.01 1.70 -3.68
CA SER A 149 27.92 2.34 -2.93
C SER A 149 26.99 1.34 -2.23
N ARG A 150 27.01 0.05 -2.62
CA ARG A 150 26.28 -1.04 -1.96
C ARG A 150 27.26 -2.13 -1.53
N PRO A 151 28.17 -1.84 -0.58
CA PRO A 151 29.29 -2.73 -0.25
C PRO A 151 28.86 -4.07 0.38
N ARG A 152 27.58 -4.18 0.76
CA ARG A 152 26.98 -5.40 1.33
C ARG A 152 26.51 -6.38 0.26
N LEU A 153 26.40 -5.95 -1.00
CA LEU A 153 26.06 -6.80 -2.14
C LEU A 153 27.35 -7.24 -2.83
N PHE A 154 27.58 -8.55 -2.94
CA PHE A 154 28.81 -9.10 -3.51
C PHE A 154 28.56 -10.40 -4.27
N GLU A 155 29.50 -10.79 -5.11
CA GLU A 155 29.45 -12.06 -5.85
C GLU A 155 30.39 -13.09 -5.23
N ARG A 156 29.93 -14.35 -5.19
CA ARG A 156 30.72 -15.52 -4.82
C ARG A 156 30.27 -16.70 -5.67
N ASP A 157 31.21 -17.38 -6.33
CA ASP A 157 30.94 -18.56 -7.16
C ASP A 157 29.85 -18.34 -8.22
N GLY A 158 29.83 -17.17 -8.86
CA GLY A 158 28.84 -16.82 -9.90
C GLY A 158 27.44 -16.51 -9.36
N ARG A 159 27.27 -16.37 -8.04
CA ARG A 159 26.01 -16.02 -7.38
C ARG A 159 26.16 -14.72 -6.60
N VAL A 160 25.07 -13.97 -6.52
CA VAL A 160 25.02 -12.70 -5.81
C VAL A 160 24.50 -12.93 -4.40
N PHE A 161 25.11 -12.27 -3.43
CA PHE A 161 24.75 -12.34 -2.02
C PHE A 161 24.63 -10.94 -1.42
N LEU A 162 23.73 -10.79 -0.46
CA LEU A 162 23.61 -9.63 0.41
C LEU A 162 24.00 -10.04 1.83
N ARG A 163 24.87 -9.27 2.48
CA ARG A 163 25.12 -9.40 3.93
C ARG A 163 24.22 -8.46 4.72
N THR A 164 23.43 -8.99 5.66
CA THR A 164 22.55 -8.17 6.50
C THR A 164 23.34 -7.30 7.49
N VAL A 165 22.83 -6.10 7.77
CA VAL A 165 23.44 -5.09 8.65
C VAL A 165 23.34 -5.53 10.11
N ALA A 166 22.16 -6.00 10.53
CA ALA A 166 21.90 -6.35 11.92
C ALA A 166 22.53 -7.69 12.34
N ALA A 167 22.39 -8.72 11.51
CA ALA A 167 22.78 -10.08 11.87
C ALA A 167 24.05 -10.59 11.17
N GLY A 168 24.56 -9.87 10.15
CA GLY A 168 25.72 -10.31 9.37
C GLY A 168 25.48 -11.57 8.54
N VAL A 169 24.22 -11.96 8.35
CA VAL A 169 23.82 -13.16 7.60
C VAL A 169 24.00 -12.90 6.12
N GLU A 170 24.63 -13.83 5.41
CA GLU A 170 24.75 -13.78 3.95
C GLU A 170 23.57 -14.50 3.31
N LEU A 171 22.81 -13.77 2.49
CA LEU A 171 21.61 -14.26 1.82
C LEU A 171 21.84 -14.26 0.32
N GLU A 172 21.57 -15.36 -0.35
CA GLU A 172 21.63 -15.41 -1.81
C GLU A 172 20.52 -14.52 -2.40
N VAL A 173 20.88 -13.65 -3.34
CA VAL A 173 19.98 -12.73 -4.03
C VAL A 173 19.73 -13.28 -5.45
N PRO A 174 18.55 -13.86 -5.72
CA PRO A 174 18.22 -14.37 -7.04
C PRO A 174 18.28 -13.27 -8.09
N GLN A 175 18.85 -13.57 -9.26
CA GLN A 175 18.92 -12.61 -10.37
C GLN A 175 17.79 -12.87 -11.37
N VAL A 176 17.09 -11.82 -11.81
CA VAL A 176 15.94 -11.93 -12.70
C VAL A 176 16.31 -12.62 -14.02
N VAL A 177 17.44 -12.24 -14.61
CA VAL A 177 17.95 -12.86 -15.85
C VAL A 177 18.12 -14.38 -15.73
N ASP A 178 18.49 -14.89 -14.57
CA ASP A 178 18.66 -16.33 -14.33
C ASP A 178 17.32 -17.06 -14.26
N ALA A 179 16.26 -16.39 -13.82
CA ALA A 179 14.92 -16.98 -13.73
C ALA A 179 14.22 -17.05 -15.10
N VAL A 180 14.57 -16.15 -16.03
CA VAL A 180 13.90 -16.04 -17.35
C VAL A 180 14.68 -16.69 -18.49
N THR A 181 15.95 -17.08 -18.29
CA THR A 181 16.82 -17.60 -19.35
C THR A 181 16.80 -19.13 -19.40
N PRO A 182 16.32 -19.77 -20.49
CA PRO A 182 16.38 -21.21 -20.66
C PRO A 182 17.81 -21.77 -20.52
N GLY A 183 17.95 -22.89 -19.81
CA GLY A 183 19.25 -23.50 -19.50
C GLY A 183 19.94 -23.00 -18.23
N SER A 184 19.42 -21.93 -17.61
CA SER A 184 19.83 -21.54 -16.25
C SER A 184 19.29 -22.54 -15.21
N PRO A 185 20.07 -22.90 -14.17
CA PRO A 185 19.58 -23.73 -13.06
C PRO A 185 18.42 -23.11 -12.26
N ARG A 186 18.18 -21.81 -12.40
CA ARG A 186 17.10 -21.07 -11.74
C ARG A 186 15.92 -20.78 -12.66
N PHE A 187 15.96 -21.25 -13.90
CA PHE A 187 14.93 -21.01 -14.89
C PHE A 187 13.57 -21.51 -14.41
N THR A 188 12.53 -20.71 -14.64
CA THR A 188 11.14 -21.16 -14.53
C THR A 188 10.35 -20.63 -15.72
N GLU A 189 9.49 -21.47 -16.28
CA GLU A 189 8.62 -21.09 -17.39
C GLU A 189 7.71 -19.92 -17.01
N ARG A 190 7.16 -19.92 -15.79
CA ARG A 190 6.34 -18.83 -15.27
C ARG A 190 7.08 -17.50 -15.28
N ALA A 191 8.34 -17.44 -14.82
CA ALA A 191 9.12 -16.22 -14.86
C ALA A 191 9.44 -15.79 -16.30
N ALA A 192 9.74 -16.73 -17.19
CA ALA A 192 10.01 -16.42 -18.59
C ALA A 192 8.80 -15.84 -19.33
N VAL A 193 7.59 -16.37 -19.07
CA VAL A 193 6.35 -15.84 -19.64
C VAL A 193 6.00 -14.47 -19.03
N ALA A 194 6.14 -14.32 -17.71
CA ALA A 194 5.72 -13.10 -17.02
C ALA A 194 6.72 -11.93 -17.17
N MET A 195 8.03 -12.20 -17.17
CA MET A 195 9.08 -11.18 -17.09
C MET A 195 10.13 -11.30 -18.21
N GLY A 196 10.09 -12.36 -19.01
CA GLY A 196 11.04 -12.55 -20.10
C GLY A 196 10.94 -11.45 -21.16
N VAL A 197 11.98 -11.35 -21.97
CA VAL A 197 12.02 -10.42 -23.09
C VAL A 197 11.31 -11.06 -24.29
N ALA A 198 10.17 -10.50 -24.68
CA ALA A 198 9.41 -10.94 -25.84
C ALA A 198 10.20 -10.69 -27.14
N ALA A 199 9.76 -11.33 -28.24
CA ALA A 199 10.37 -11.15 -29.56
C ALA A 199 10.33 -9.69 -30.06
N SER A 200 9.36 -8.89 -29.58
CA SER A 200 9.27 -7.45 -29.82
C SER A 200 10.36 -6.64 -29.10
N GLY A 201 11.13 -7.28 -28.21
CA GLY A 201 12.09 -6.65 -27.32
C GLY A 201 11.47 -6.08 -26.04
N ALA A 202 10.15 -6.21 -25.83
CA ALA A 202 9.47 -5.73 -24.63
C ALA A 202 9.54 -6.75 -23.48
N SER A 203 9.59 -6.26 -22.25
CA SER A 203 9.38 -7.06 -21.03
C SER A 203 8.52 -6.29 -20.04
N HIS A 204 7.73 -6.99 -19.22
CA HIS A 204 7.04 -6.34 -18.11
C HIS A 204 8.00 -5.62 -17.17
N THR A 205 9.24 -6.09 -16.99
CA THR A 205 10.21 -5.43 -16.11
C THR A 205 10.59 -4.02 -16.58
N ASP A 206 10.27 -3.67 -17.83
CA ASP A 206 10.56 -2.35 -18.40
C ASP A 206 9.42 -1.34 -18.11
N SER A 207 8.20 -1.81 -17.84
CA SER A 207 7.00 -0.96 -17.78
C SER A 207 6.11 -1.20 -16.56
N VAL A 208 6.30 -2.30 -15.83
CA VAL A 208 5.53 -2.70 -14.65
C VAL A 208 6.49 -2.73 -13.46
N ALA A 209 6.12 -2.06 -12.37
CA ALA A 209 6.89 -2.10 -11.14
C ALA A 209 6.86 -3.52 -10.55
N CYS A 210 7.98 -3.99 -10.00
CA CYS A 210 8.06 -5.35 -9.45
C CYS A 210 6.99 -5.63 -8.38
N ALA A 211 6.70 -4.62 -7.54
CA ALA A 211 5.67 -4.70 -6.51
C ALA A 211 4.26 -4.99 -7.07
N THR A 212 3.97 -4.66 -8.33
CA THR A 212 2.68 -4.98 -8.97
C THR A 212 2.39 -6.47 -8.99
N CYS A 213 3.40 -7.27 -9.35
CA CYS A 213 3.25 -8.72 -9.45
C CYS A 213 3.62 -9.43 -8.14
N HIS A 214 4.50 -8.83 -7.34
CA HIS A 214 5.08 -9.47 -6.18
C HIS A 214 4.41 -9.13 -4.85
N SER A 215 3.55 -8.11 -4.75
CA SER A 215 2.87 -7.81 -3.48
C SER A 215 1.77 -8.83 -3.19
N ALA A 216 1.79 -9.49 -2.04
CA ALA A 216 0.70 -10.37 -1.58
C ALA A 216 -0.62 -9.62 -1.36
N PHE A 217 -0.55 -8.43 -0.76
CA PHE A 217 -1.71 -7.63 -0.43
C PHE A 217 -1.37 -6.13 -0.48
N VAL A 218 -2.39 -5.29 -0.63
CA VAL A 218 -2.33 -3.83 -0.59
C VAL A 218 -3.39 -3.40 0.41
N PRO A 219 -3.04 -2.88 1.60
CA PRO A 219 -4.03 -2.49 2.61
C PRO A 219 -4.71 -1.19 2.20
N SER A 220 -5.72 -1.28 1.34
CA SER A 220 -6.50 -0.16 0.82
C SER A 220 -7.64 0.18 1.76
N CYS A 221 -7.73 1.44 2.22
CA CYS A 221 -8.85 1.90 3.04
C CYS A 221 -9.80 2.79 2.25
N TYR A 222 -11.03 2.33 2.12
CA TYR A 222 -12.10 3.05 1.46
C TYR A 222 -13.08 3.57 2.49
N GLY A 223 -13.18 4.89 2.54
CA GLY A 223 -14.05 5.61 3.45
C GLY A 223 -13.39 5.81 4.81
N CYS A 224 -13.23 7.08 5.18
CA CYS A 224 -13.04 7.50 6.55
C CYS A 224 -14.07 8.59 6.82
N HIS A 225 -14.72 8.55 7.98
CA HIS A 225 -15.62 9.60 8.41
C HIS A 225 -15.04 10.30 9.63
N VAL A 226 -14.82 11.62 9.52
CA VAL A 226 -14.39 12.44 10.64
C VAL A 226 -15.51 13.36 11.06
N THR A 227 -15.88 13.28 12.34
CA THR A 227 -16.79 14.26 12.95
C THR A 227 -15.98 15.21 13.83
N VAL A 228 -16.18 16.51 13.60
CA VAL A 228 -15.65 17.58 14.45
C VAL A 228 -16.83 18.22 15.17
N ASP A 229 -16.88 18.07 16.49
CA ASP A 229 -17.92 18.64 17.33
C ASP A 229 -17.42 19.86 18.10
N LEU A 230 -17.75 21.06 17.61
CA LEU A 230 -17.35 22.32 18.25
C LEU A 230 -18.11 22.60 19.56
N THR A 231 -19.14 21.82 19.90
CA THR A 231 -19.86 21.93 21.17
C THR A 231 -19.17 21.17 22.30
N GLU A 232 -18.22 20.29 21.96
CA GLU A 232 -17.40 19.53 22.89
C GLU A 232 -15.95 20.03 22.89
N ALA A 233 -15.23 19.77 23.99
CA ALA A 233 -13.81 20.10 24.11
C ALA A 233 -12.94 18.86 23.89
N ASP A 234 -11.74 19.07 23.37
CA ASP A 234 -10.71 18.05 23.18
C ASP A 234 -9.33 18.57 23.58
N VAL A 235 -8.33 17.70 23.56
CA VAL A 235 -6.94 18.04 23.83
C VAL A 235 -6.19 18.21 22.51
N TYR A 236 -5.61 19.39 22.29
CA TYR A 236 -4.72 19.60 21.16
C TYR A 236 -3.37 18.92 21.41
N GLN A 237 -3.18 17.74 20.80
CA GLN A 237 -2.06 16.82 21.05
C GLN A 237 -0.67 17.47 20.98
N ALA A 238 -0.48 18.49 20.12
CA ALA A 238 0.81 19.17 19.98
C ALA A 238 1.19 20.07 21.17
N THR A 239 0.20 20.56 21.94
CA THR A 239 0.42 21.52 23.05
C THR A 239 -0.13 21.06 24.39
N GLY A 240 -1.00 20.04 24.40
CA GLY A 240 -1.76 19.62 25.57
C GLY A 240 -2.89 20.59 25.97
N ALA A 241 -3.09 21.68 25.24
CA ALA A 241 -4.15 22.65 25.54
C ALA A 241 -5.54 22.06 25.27
N THR A 242 -6.49 22.35 26.16
CA THR A 242 -7.91 22.08 25.90
C THR A 242 -8.45 23.08 24.88
N VAL A 243 -9.03 22.58 23.79
CA VAL A 243 -9.58 23.38 22.69
C VAL A 243 -11.01 22.93 22.36
N PRO A 244 -11.89 23.83 21.87
CA PRO A 244 -13.18 23.41 21.29
C PRO A 244 -12.96 22.56 20.03
N GLY A 245 -13.84 21.59 19.79
CA GLY A 245 -13.76 20.71 18.63
C GLY A 245 -13.27 19.31 18.99
N ARG A 246 -14.17 18.47 19.52
CA ARG A 246 -13.88 17.04 19.69
C ARG A 246 -13.85 16.34 18.35
N VAL A 247 -12.77 15.60 18.12
CA VAL A 247 -12.58 14.86 16.86
C VAL A 247 -12.85 13.38 17.10
N THR A 248 -13.77 12.80 16.33
CA THR A 248 -13.97 11.36 16.26
C THR A 248 -13.81 10.88 14.83
N ALA A 249 -13.09 9.78 14.64
CA ALA A 249 -12.84 9.19 13.33
C ALA A 249 -13.36 7.75 13.29
N GLU A 250 -14.06 7.42 12.22
CA GLU A 250 -14.54 6.07 11.92
C GLU A 250 -13.98 5.64 10.57
N ARG A 251 -13.59 4.37 10.47
CA ARG A 251 -13.12 3.76 9.21
C ARG A 251 -14.28 3.00 8.57
N GLY A 252 -14.45 3.19 7.26
CA GLY A 252 -15.47 2.53 6.46
C GLY A 252 -15.11 1.07 6.19
N ALA A 253 -14.31 0.83 5.15
CA ALA A 253 -13.91 -0.50 4.73
C ALA A 253 -12.40 -0.60 4.46
N VAL A 254 -11.85 -1.80 4.64
CA VAL A 254 -10.47 -2.13 4.28
C VAL A 254 -10.51 -3.29 3.29
N ALA A 255 -9.92 -3.10 2.11
CA ALA A 255 -9.70 -4.15 1.12
C ALA A 255 -8.22 -4.47 1.08
N LEU A 256 -7.86 -5.75 1.13
CA LEU A 256 -6.46 -6.18 1.14
C LEU A 256 -5.93 -6.53 -0.24
N TYR A 257 -6.81 -6.77 -1.21
CA TYR A 257 -6.38 -7.41 -2.46
C TYR A 257 -6.96 -6.74 -3.70
N ASP A 258 -7.39 -5.51 -3.49
CA ASP A 258 -7.67 -4.57 -4.56
C ASP A 258 -6.35 -4.15 -5.18
N LEU A 259 -6.08 -4.68 -6.37
CA LEU A 259 -5.06 -4.11 -7.23
C LEU A 259 -5.73 -3.01 -8.03
N VAL A 260 -5.46 -1.73 -7.72
CA VAL A 260 -5.81 -0.60 -8.60
C VAL A 260 -4.51 -0.09 -9.21
N LEU A 261 -4.36 -0.17 -10.53
CA LEU A 261 -3.14 0.25 -11.20
C LEU A 261 -3.12 1.75 -11.47
N MET A 262 -1.92 2.32 -11.37
CA MET A 262 -1.65 3.65 -11.88
C MET A 262 -0.23 3.76 -12.43
N ARG A 263 0.09 4.88 -13.07
CA ARG A 263 1.47 5.22 -13.40
C ARG A 263 2.13 5.78 -12.16
N ASP A 264 3.24 5.19 -11.75
CA ASP A 264 4.12 5.75 -10.73
C ASP A 264 4.95 6.92 -11.30
N GLU A 265 5.75 7.54 -10.45
CA GLU A 265 6.61 8.68 -10.77
C GLU A 265 7.69 8.35 -11.81
N THR A 266 8.11 7.08 -11.90
CA THR A 266 9.07 6.57 -12.88
C THR A 266 8.41 6.28 -14.23
N GLY A 267 7.07 6.36 -14.30
CA GLY A 267 6.30 5.94 -15.44
C GLY A 267 6.30 4.43 -15.59
N ARG A 268 6.08 3.69 -14.50
CA ARG A 268 5.74 2.26 -14.55
C ARG A 268 4.34 2.03 -13.99
N TYR A 269 3.72 0.93 -14.38
CA TYR A 269 2.45 0.48 -13.80
C TYR A 269 2.73 -0.10 -12.41
N ALA A 270 2.19 0.54 -11.38
CA ALA A 270 2.37 0.17 -9.98
C ALA A 270 1.01 -0.07 -9.30
N PRO A 271 0.95 -0.84 -8.20
CA PRO A 271 -0.19 -0.79 -7.31
C PRO A 271 -0.40 0.64 -6.83
N SER A 272 -1.65 0.98 -6.58
CA SER A 272 -2.00 2.22 -5.94
C SER A 272 -2.90 1.96 -4.75
N MET A 273 -2.88 2.90 -3.83
CA MET A 273 -3.76 2.89 -2.67
C MET A 273 -4.43 4.25 -2.48
N PRO A 274 -5.64 4.28 -1.89
CA PRO A 274 -6.26 5.53 -1.48
C PRO A 274 -5.42 6.21 -0.41
N ALA A 275 -5.15 7.50 -0.61
CA ALA A 275 -4.64 8.40 0.42
C ALA A 275 -5.84 9.04 1.12
N GLU A 276 -6.56 8.21 1.89
CA GLU A 276 -7.79 8.51 2.63
C GLU A 276 -8.96 9.06 1.78
N ARG A 277 -10.08 8.32 1.77
CA ARG A 277 -11.34 8.80 1.19
C ARG A 277 -12.18 9.44 2.29
N LEU A 278 -11.82 10.67 2.64
CA LEU A 278 -12.33 11.34 3.83
C LEU A 278 -13.65 12.07 3.57
N PHE A 279 -14.63 11.83 4.45
CA PHE A 279 -15.84 12.60 4.63
C PHE A 279 -15.83 13.30 5.99
N VAL A 280 -16.40 14.50 6.04
CA VAL A 280 -16.40 15.32 7.25
C VAL A 280 -17.82 15.73 7.64
N THR A 281 -18.13 15.58 8.92
CA THR A 281 -19.28 16.24 9.57
C THR A 281 -18.76 17.29 10.55
N LEU A 282 -19.23 18.53 10.42
CA LEU A 282 -18.94 19.61 11.36
C LEU A 282 -20.20 19.95 12.15
N LEU A 283 -20.16 19.75 13.46
CA LEU A 283 -21.25 20.09 14.37
C LEU A 283 -20.93 21.41 15.06
N GLU A 284 -21.81 22.39 14.92
CA GLU A 284 -21.69 23.74 15.48
C GLU A 284 -22.87 24.03 16.43
N PRO A 285 -22.72 25.01 17.35
CA PRO A 285 -23.83 25.48 18.17
C PRO A 285 -24.92 26.18 17.33
N ASP A 286 -26.20 25.83 17.50
CA ASP A 286 -27.34 26.39 16.75
C ASP A 286 -27.81 27.79 17.20
N GLY A 287 -26.95 28.56 17.87
CA GLY A 287 -27.28 29.87 18.45
C GLY A 287 -28.15 29.81 19.71
N ALA A 288 -28.91 28.72 19.93
CA ALA A 288 -29.64 28.43 21.17
C ALA A 288 -28.87 27.46 22.11
N GLY A 289 -27.69 26.99 21.67
CA GLY A 289 -26.83 26.07 22.42
C GLY A 289 -27.09 24.59 22.13
N GLY A 290 -27.96 24.27 21.18
CA GLY A 290 -28.10 22.94 20.59
C GLY A 290 -27.04 22.68 19.52
N ARG A 291 -27.09 21.50 18.90
CA ARG A 291 -26.12 21.05 17.87
C ARG A 291 -26.76 21.08 16.48
N VAL A 292 -26.13 21.77 15.54
CA VAL A 292 -26.49 21.77 14.11
C VAL A 292 -25.31 21.31 13.26
N ALA A 293 -25.57 20.50 12.23
CA ALA A 293 -24.55 20.11 11.28
C ALA A 293 -24.41 21.19 10.20
N ARG A 294 -23.21 21.74 10.04
CA ARG A 294 -22.90 22.70 8.97
C ARG A 294 -22.40 22.00 7.71
N PHE A 295 -21.57 20.99 7.89
CA PHE A 295 -21.18 20.05 6.84
C PHE A 295 -21.61 18.66 7.30
N ARG A 296 -22.17 17.87 6.39
CA ARG A 296 -22.62 16.51 6.65
C ARG A 296 -22.18 15.64 5.49
N GLU A 297 -21.56 14.49 5.78
CA GLU A 297 -21.19 13.49 4.76
C GLU A 297 -20.52 14.12 3.54
N ARG A 298 -19.52 14.99 3.77
CA ARG A 298 -18.97 15.83 2.69
C ARG A 298 -17.49 15.60 2.49
N PRO A 299 -17.04 15.33 1.24
CA PRO A 299 -15.62 15.26 0.95
C PRO A 299 -15.02 16.67 0.85
N ARG A 300 -13.68 16.75 0.96
CA ARG A 300 -12.95 17.94 0.49
C ARG A 300 -13.22 18.14 -1.01
N ALA A 301 -12.99 19.34 -1.52
CA ALA A 301 -13.11 19.65 -2.94
C ALA A 301 -11.75 20.05 -3.51
N PHE A 302 -11.44 19.60 -4.73
CA PHE A 302 -10.25 20.00 -5.47
C PHE A 302 -10.67 20.46 -6.86
N THR A 303 -10.04 21.53 -7.33
CA THR A 303 -10.21 22.00 -8.69
C THR A 303 -9.03 21.50 -9.52
N THR A 304 -9.32 20.71 -10.55
CA THR A 304 -8.32 20.22 -11.51
C THR A 304 -7.89 21.34 -12.46
N ASP A 305 -6.77 21.15 -13.17
CA ASP A 305 -6.23 22.14 -14.11
C ASP A 305 -7.21 22.54 -15.24
N ASP A 306 -8.13 21.64 -15.60
CA ASP A 306 -9.19 21.88 -16.58
C ASP A 306 -10.46 22.51 -15.97
N GLY A 307 -10.41 22.91 -14.69
CA GLY A 307 -11.46 23.64 -13.99
C GLY A 307 -12.59 22.79 -13.41
N ARG A 308 -12.53 21.45 -13.48
CA ARG A 308 -13.52 20.58 -12.85
C ARG A 308 -13.33 20.60 -11.34
N VAL A 309 -14.44 20.63 -10.60
CA VAL A 309 -14.46 20.37 -9.16
C VAL A 309 -14.71 18.88 -8.94
N ILE A 310 -13.76 18.21 -8.29
CA ILE A 310 -13.84 16.80 -7.92
C ILE A 310 -13.81 16.64 -6.40
N ALA A 311 -14.24 15.48 -5.91
CA ALA A 311 -14.01 15.11 -4.53
C ALA A 311 -12.50 15.01 -4.26
N GLY A 312 -12.10 15.47 -3.09
CA GLY A 312 -10.72 15.58 -2.64
C GLY A 312 -10.12 14.30 -2.14
N PHE A 313 -10.43 13.23 -2.85
CA PHE A 313 -9.92 11.90 -2.61
C PHE A 313 -8.52 11.79 -3.19
N GLY A 314 -7.56 11.45 -2.34
CA GLY A 314 -6.20 11.19 -2.77
C GLY A 314 -6.02 9.75 -3.26
N GLN A 315 -5.16 9.55 -4.25
CA GLN A 315 -4.64 8.25 -4.63
C GLN A 315 -3.14 8.37 -4.91
N ARG A 316 -2.37 7.35 -4.54
CA ARG A 316 -0.93 7.30 -4.83
C ARG A 316 -0.47 5.92 -5.25
N ALA A 317 0.56 5.87 -6.08
CA ALA A 317 1.29 4.64 -6.33
C ALA A 317 2.00 4.23 -5.04
N VAL A 318 2.10 2.93 -4.79
CA VAL A 318 2.65 2.42 -3.53
C VAL A 318 3.45 1.14 -3.75
N SER A 319 4.53 1.00 -2.99
CA SER A 319 5.14 -0.29 -2.67
C SER A 319 4.60 -0.76 -1.32
N PRO A 320 3.70 -1.76 -1.27
CA PRO A 320 3.05 -2.19 -0.02
C PRO A 320 3.99 -2.83 0.99
N HIS A 321 5.20 -3.22 0.57
CA HIS A 321 6.16 -4.00 1.37
C HIS A 321 5.59 -5.34 1.83
N THR A 322 4.83 -6.01 0.98
CA THR A 322 4.26 -7.34 1.23
C THR A 322 4.79 -8.34 0.19
N ILE A 323 6.06 -8.23 -0.17
CA ILE A 323 6.63 -8.95 -1.30
C ILE A 323 6.63 -10.45 -1.03
N GLN A 324 6.11 -11.21 -1.99
CA GLN A 324 6.11 -12.67 -2.04
C GLN A 324 6.74 -13.17 -3.33
N ARG A 325 7.23 -14.41 -3.28
CA ARG A 325 7.72 -15.11 -4.48
C ARG A 325 6.61 -15.29 -5.51
N THR A 326 5.39 -15.54 -5.05
CA THR A 326 4.17 -15.67 -5.84
C THR A 326 3.06 -14.92 -5.15
N SER A 327 2.28 -14.16 -5.91
CA SER A 327 1.12 -13.43 -5.40
C SER A 327 -0.07 -13.61 -6.34
N GLN A 328 -1.27 -13.60 -5.75
CA GLN A 328 -2.54 -13.55 -6.44
C GLN A 328 -2.83 -12.21 -7.13
N LEU A 329 -2.18 -11.12 -6.70
CA LEU A 329 -2.23 -9.84 -7.40
C LEU A 329 -1.41 -9.87 -8.70
N GLY A 330 -0.46 -10.79 -8.80
CA GLY A 330 0.39 -10.99 -9.98
C GLY A 330 -0.17 -11.94 -11.03
N ASN A 331 -1.42 -12.39 -10.91
CA ASN A 331 -2.02 -13.24 -11.92
C ASN A 331 -2.38 -12.46 -13.19
N CYS A 332 -2.26 -13.10 -14.34
CA CYS A 332 -2.41 -12.45 -15.64
C CYS A 332 -3.84 -11.89 -15.84
N ASP A 333 -4.85 -12.57 -15.32
CA ASP A 333 -6.26 -12.17 -15.33
C ASP A 333 -6.55 -10.88 -14.52
N ARG A 334 -5.61 -10.40 -13.70
CA ARG A 334 -5.75 -9.10 -13.05
C ARG A 334 -5.67 -7.97 -14.07
N CYS A 335 -4.81 -8.09 -15.07
CA CYS A 335 -4.52 -7.04 -16.04
C CYS A 335 -4.93 -7.39 -17.48
N HIS A 336 -5.17 -8.66 -17.79
CA HIS A 336 -5.47 -9.12 -19.15
C HIS A 336 -6.87 -9.71 -19.23
N ALA A 337 -7.47 -9.63 -20.42
CA ALA A 337 -8.81 -10.16 -20.65
C ALA A 337 -8.81 -11.69 -20.60
N VAL A 338 -9.79 -12.30 -19.96
CA VAL A 338 -10.03 -13.75 -19.98
C VAL A 338 -11.10 -14.06 -21.03
N GLY A 339 -10.79 -15.01 -21.93
CA GLY A 339 -11.71 -15.48 -22.97
C GLY A 339 -11.87 -14.52 -24.17
N SER A 340 -12.19 -13.25 -23.92
CA SER A 340 -12.46 -12.26 -24.98
C SER A 340 -11.98 -10.86 -24.60
N ALA A 341 -11.28 -10.18 -25.51
CA ALA A 341 -10.87 -8.79 -25.30
C ALA A 341 -12.09 -7.83 -25.25
N ALA A 342 -13.11 -8.10 -26.06
CA ALA A 342 -14.29 -7.25 -26.18
C ALA A 342 -15.26 -7.43 -25.02
N ASP A 343 -15.49 -8.68 -24.63
CA ASP A 343 -16.42 -9.09 -23.56
C ASP A 343 -15.74 -10.09 -22.62
N PRO A 344 -14.77 -9.63 -21.81
CA PRO A 344 -13.98 -10.51 -20.96
C PRO A 344 -14.81 -11.08 -19.81
N GLU A 345 -14.60 -12.36 -19.52
CA GLU A 345 -15.23 -13.04 -18.38
C GLU A 345 -14.86 -12.37 -17.04
N ASN A 346 -13.65 -11.79 -16.97
CA ASN A 346 -13.13 -11.04 -15.83
C ASN A 346 -13.37 -9.52 -15.89
N ALA A 347 -14.40 -9.04 -16.59
CA ALA A 347 -14.67 -7.60 -16.76
C ALA A 347 -14.69 -6.80 -15.43
N ALA A 348 -15.25 -7.38 -14.36
CA ALA A 348 -15.29 -6.75 -13.04
C ALA A 348 -13.89 -6.51 -12.45
N LEU A 349 -13.02 -7.52 -12.57
CA LEU A 349 -11.65 -7.46 -12.07
C LEU A 349 -10.81 -6.44 -12.85
N LEU A 350 -11.05 -6.36 -14.16
CA LEU A 350 -10.44 -5.35 -15.01
C LEU A 350 -10.93 -3.93 -14.67
N ASP A 351 -12.21 -3.76 -14.35
CA ASP A 351 -12.75 -2.47 -13.95
C ASP A 351 -12.13 -1.96 -12.65
N LEU A 352 -11.95 -2.83 -11.66
CA LEU A 352 -11.19 -2.52 -10.46
C LEU A 352 -9.73 -2.19 -10.79
N THR A 353 -9.06 -3.07 -11.55
CA THR A 353 -7.63 -2.95 -11.87
C THR A 353 -7.30 -1.70 -12.67
N TYR A 354 -8.18 -1.29 -13.57
CA TYR A 354 -8.03 -0.07 -14.35
C TYR A 354 -8.54 1.18 -13.63
N GLY A 355 -9.17 1.02 -12.46
CA GLY A 355 -9.56 2.15 -11.62
C GLY A 355 -10.93 2.75 -11.94
N PHE A 356 -11.80 2.03 -12.66
CA PHE A 356 -13.21 2.39 -12.80
C PHE A 356 -14.02 2.05 -11.54
N GLY A 357 -13.44 1.24 -10.65
CA GLY A 357 -13.99 0.83 -9.37
C GLY A 357 -15.13 -0.20 -9.48
N THR A 358 -15.67 -0.58 -8.34
CA THR A 358 -16.78 -1.53 -8.15
C THR A 358 -17.91 -0.91 -7.33
N ASP A 359 -19.04 -1.58 -7.22
CA ASP A 359 -20.17 -1.20 -6.36
C ASP A 359 -19.98 -1.59 -4.87
N ARG A 360 -18.86 -2.22 -4.50
CA ARG A 360 -18.56 -2.65 -3.12
C ARG A 360 -18.44 -1.51 -2.12
N PHE A 361 -18.03 -0.33 -2.59
CA PHE A 361 -17.71 0.82 -1.72
C PHE A 361 -18.41 2.10 -2.19
N ASP A 362 -19.65 1.96 -2.66
CA ASP A 362 -20.48 3.11 -3.03
C ASP A 362 -21.00 3.83 -1.77
N VAL A 363 -20.78 5.15 -1.69
CA VAL A 363 -21.26 6.03 -0.61
C VAL A 363 -22.03 7.20 -1.19
N VAL A 364 -23.23 7.45 -0.69
CA VAL A 364 -24.01 8.64 -1.04
C VAL A 364 -23.61 9.78 -0.11
N ALA A 365 -23.09 10.86 -0.67
CA ALA A 365 -22.60 12.00 0.07
C ALA A 365 -22.86 13.31 -0.67
N CYS A 366 -22.65 14.43 -0.01
CA CYS A 366 -22.92 15.74 -0.59
C CYS A 366 -21.90 16.07 -1.71
N PRO A 367 -22.33 16.74 -2.79
CA PRO A 367 -21.46 17.08 -3.91
C PRO A 367 -20.28 17.97 -3.46
N PRO A 368 -19.13 17.91 -4.16
CA PRO A 368 -17.98 18.71 -3.80
C PRO A 368 -18.20 20.18 -4.19
N GLY A 369 -17.69 21.12 -3.39
CA GLY A 369 -17.57 22.53 -3.79
C GLY A 369 -18.76 23.47 -3.53
N ASP A 370 -19.87 23.01 -2.95
CA ASP A 370 -20.99 23.90 -2.54
C ASP A 370 -21.12 24.00 -1.02
N ASP A 371 -20.71 25.12 -0.42
CA ASP A 371 -20.73 25.37 1.04
C ASP A 371 -22.13 25.42 1.67
N ALA A 372 -23.19 25.26 0.87
CA ALA A 372 -24.55 25.07 1.37
C ALA A 372 -24.68 23.79 2.22
N PRO A 373 -25.54 23.81 3.26
CA PRO A 373 -25.94 22.60 3.96
C PRO A 373 -26.64 21.66 2.98
N CYS A 374 -26.23 20.40 2.99
CA CYS A 374 -26.87 19.33 2.22
C CYS A 374 -27.60 18.45 3.24
N ASP A 375 -28.81 18.90 3.57
CA ASP A 375 -29.61 18.37 4.67
C ASP A 375 -30.39 17.11 4.25
N ASP A 376 -30.69 16.95 2.95
CA ASP A 376 -31.36 15.80 2.36
C ASP A 376 -30.49 15.08 1.33
N LEU A 377 -29.73 14.08 1.78
CA LEU A 377 -28.90 13.23 0.91
C LEU A 377 -29.72 12.45 -0.12
N ALA A 378 -31.02 12.22 0.09
CA ALA A 378 -31.85 11.51 -0.88
C ALA A 378 -32.21 12.41 -2.07
N ALA A 379 -32.31 13.72 -1.85
CA ALA A 379 -32.61 14.70 -2.89
C ALA A 379 -31.34 15.25 -3.57
N ASP A 380 -30.32 15.55 -2.77
CA ASP A 380 -29.16 16.35 -3.19
C ASP A 380 -27.85 15.56 -3.25
N GLY A 381 -27.84 14.33 -2.75
CA GLY A 381 -26.65 13.48 -2.67
C GLY A 381 -26.18 12.97 -4.03
N VAL A 382 -24.88 12.69 -4.12
CA VAL A 382 -24.25 12.01 -5.25
C VAL A 382 -23.57 10.73 -4.76
N THR A 383 -23.59 9.69 -5.59
CA THR A 383 -22.91 8.44 -5.28
C THR A 383 -21.43 8.53 -5.64
N TYR A 384 -20.58 8.32 -4.64
CA TYR A 384 -19.14 8.17 -4.79
C TYR A 384 -18.74 6.72 -4.72
N ARG A 385 -18.09 6.26 -5.78
CA ARG A 385 -17.41 4.98 -5.83
C ARG A 385 -16.01 5.10 -5.27
N LEU A 386 -15.77 4.63 -4.06
CA LEU A 386 -14.55 4.97 -3.33
C LEU A 386 -13.29 4.26 -3.85
N ASP A 387 -13.44 3.16 -4.58
CA ASP A 387 -12.36 2.45 -5.27
C ASP A 387 -12.15 2.92 -6.73
N ALA A 388 -12.94 3.90 -7.21
CA ALA A 388 -12.70 4.53 -8.49
C ALA A 388 -11.65 5.65 -8.41
N VAL A 389 -10.82 5.73 -9.44
CA VAL A 389 -9.78 6.76 -9.64
C VAL A 389 -9.91 7.46 -10.99
N VAL A 390 -10.67 6.89 -11.93
CA VAL A 390 -10.90 7.44 -13.26
C VAL A 390 -12.30 7.08 -13.75
N ASP A 391 -12.95 7.99 -14.49
CA ASP A 391 -14.24 7.72 -15.13
C ASP A 391 -14.09 7.04 -16.50
N ARG A 392 -15.21 6.61 -17.09
CA ARG A 392 -15.23 5.90 -18.39
C ARG A 392 -14.77 6.75 -19.56
N GLU A 393 -14.70 8.07 -19.41
CA GLU A 393 -14.12 8.99 -20.39
C GLU A 393 -12.61 9.18 -20.20
N GLY A 394 -12.01 8.55 -19.19
CA GLY A 394 -10.59 8.64 -18.88
C GLY A 394 -10.20 9.87 -18.06
N ARG A 395 -11.17 10.56 -17.43
CA ARG A 395 -10.90 11.75 -16.60
C ARG A 395 -10.65 11.33 -15.15
N PRO A 396 -9.63 11.87 -14.48
CA PRO A 396 -9.35 11.56 -13.07
C PRO A 396 -10.53 11.91 -12.15
N LEU A 397 -10.74 11.04 -11.15
CA LEU A 397 -11.69 11.22 -10.04
C LEU A 397 -10.98 11.48 -8.70
N VAL A 398 -9.65 11.51 -8.71
CA VAL A 398 -8.78 11.62 -7.54
C VAL A 398 -7.67 12.62 -7.78
N ALA A 399 -7.17 13.21 -6.70
CA ALA A 399 -5.93 13.96 -6.67
C ALA A 399 -4.73 13.01 -6.54
N VAL A 400 -3.67 13.26 -7.31
CA VAL A 400 -2.41 12.52 -7.24
C VAL A 400 -1.29 13.52 -6.97
N GLY A 401 -0.55 13.33 -5.88
CA GLY A 401 0.39 14.32 -5.35
C GLY A 401 1.74 14.45 -6.08
N HIS A 402 1.98 13.68 -7.13
CA HIS A 402 3.28 13.57 -7.80
C HIS A 402 3.15 13.85 -9.30
N GLY A 403 4.00 14.72 -9.85
CA GLY A 403 3.78 15.37 -11.16
C GLY A 403 3.76 14.43 -12.37
N THR A 404 4.33 13.23 -12.28
CA THR A 404 4.30 12.21 -13.36
C THR A 404 3.34 11.07 -13.06
N SER A 405 2.91 10.90 -11.81
CA SER A 405 1.99 9.84 -11.41
C SER A 405 0.56 10.20 -11.80
N ARG A 406 -0.17 9.22 -12.32
CA ARG A 406 -1.56 9.44 -12.77
C ARG A 406 -2.33 8.13 -12.91
N PRO A 407 -3.68 8.18 -12.88
CA PRO A 407 -4.49 7.06 -13.34
C PRO A 407 -4.12 6.62 -14.76
N LEU A 408 -4.48 5.38 -15.11
CA LEU A 408 -4.27 4.87 -16.45
C LEU A 408 -5.10 5.66 -17.47
N THR A 409 -4.58 5.77 -18.69
CA THR A 409 -5.33 6.24 -19.85
C THR A 409 -6.14 5.11 -20.46
N LEU A 410 -7.24 5.44 -21.14
CA LEU A 410 -8.03 4.46 -21.90
C LEU A 410 -7.19 3.69 -22.93
N ALA A 411 -6.17 4.33 -23.51
CA ALA A 411 -5.26 3.68 -24.45
C ALA A 411 -4.34 2.64 -23.78
N GLU A 412 -3.90 2.88 -22.54
CA GLU A 412 -3.13 1.90 -21.76
C GLU A 412 -3.99 0.69 -21.41
N MET A 413 -5.21 0.93 -20.92
CA MET A 413 -6.18 -0.12 -20.60
C MET A 413 -6.53 -0.97 -21.83
N ALA A 414 -6.77 -0.33 -22.98
CA ALA A 414 -7.06 -1.04 -24.22
C ALA A 414 -5.91 -1.95 -24.67
N ARG A 415 -4.65 -1.51 -24.51
CA ARG A 415 -3.49 -2.36 -24.82
C ARG A 415 -3.38 -3.56 -23.89
N MET A 416 -3.66 -3.38 -22.60
CA MET A 416 -3.67 -4.47 -21.63
C MET A 416 -4.79 -5.48 -21.92
N ARG A 417 -6.01 -5.01 -22.25
CA ARG A 417 -7.16 -5.84 -22.65
C ARG A 417 -6.98 -6.59 -23.97
N ALA A 418 -6.15 -6.06 -24.88
CA ALA A 418 -5.91 -6.70 -26.17
C ALA A 418 -5.13 -8.02 -26.05
N VAL A 419 -4.43 -8.22 -24.93
CA VAL A 419 -3.84 -9.51 -24.58
C VAL A 419 -4.91 -10.34 -23.87
N VAL A 420 -5.20 -11.53 -24.42
CA VAL A 420 -6.24 -12.43 -23.94
C VAL A 420 -5.59 -13.68 -23.35
N VAL A 421 -5.92 -14.00 -22.11
CA VAL A 421 -5.56 -15.27 -21.46
C VAL A 421 -6.64 -16.33 -21.72
N PRO A 422 -6.30 -17.62 -21.63
CA PRO A 422 -7.25 -18.70 -21.91
C PRO A 422 -8.47 -18.68 -20.99
N ALA A 423 -9.65 -19.03 -21.51
CA ALA A 423 -10.94 -18.98 -20.81
C ALA A 423 -11.02 -19.96 -19.62
N GLU A 424 -10.22 -21.02 -19.64
CA GLU A 424 -10.10 -21.97 -18.53
C GLU A 424 -9.37 -21.39 -17.29
N THR A 425 -8.85 -20.15 -17.38
CA THR A 425 -8.29 -19.45 -16.23
C THR A 425 -9.41 -19.17 -15.23
N PRO A 426 -9.36 -19.68 -13.98
CA PRO A 426 -10.41 -19.46 -13.01
C PRO A 426 -10.62 -17.97 -12.76
N VAL A 427 -11.83 -17.48 -13.03
CA VAL A 427 -12.26 -16.12 -12.70
C VAL A 427 -13.23 -16.19 -11.53
N PRO A 428 -13.06 -15.32 -10.53
CA PRO A 428 -14.01 -15.21 -9.43
C PRO A 428 -15.39 -14.70 -9.85
N ASP A 429 -16.44 -15.37 -9.40
CA ASP A 429 -17.83 -15.02 -9.74
C ASP A 429 -18.36 -13.77 -8.99
N ASP A 430 -17.77 -13.44 -7.84
CA ASP A 430 -18.27 -12.47 -6.84
C ASP A 430 -17.40 -11.21 -6.68
N ALA A 431 -16.44 -10.98 -7.59
CA ALA A 431 -15.53 -9.82 -7.55
C ALA A 431 -16.22 -8.43 -7.54
N ARG A 432 -17.52 -8.36 -7.80
CA ARG A 432 -18.33 -7.13 -7.74
C ARG A 432 -18.98 -6.88 -6.38
N GLU A 433 -19.27 -7.92 -5.60
CA GLU A 433 -20.17 -7.81 -4.45
C GLU A 433 -19.47 -8.12 -3.11
N ASP A 434 -18.34 -8.84 -3.10
CA ASP A 434 -17.60 -9.17 -1.88
C ASP A 434 -16.51 -8.12 -1.52
N PRO A 435 -16.67 -7.33 -0.44
CA PRO A 435 -15.67 -6.36 0.00
C PRO A 435 -14.35 -7.00 0.51
N ALA A 436 -14.35 -8.29 0.86
CA ALA A 436 -13.16 -9.02 1.31
C ALA A 436 -12.36 -9.67 0.15
N TRP A 437 -12.82 -9.51 -1.09
CA TRP A 437 -12.30 -10.22 -2.25
C TRP A 437 -10.80 -10.00 -2.52
N PRO A 438 -10.03 -11.06 -2.87
CA PRO A 438 -10.37 -12.48 -2.88
C PRO A 438 -10.13 -13.12 -1.50
N GLY A 439 -11.07 -13.97 -1.07
CA GLY A 439 -10.67 -15.15 -0.29
C GLY A 439 -9.61 -15.94 -1.06
N PRO A 440 -8.77 -16.77 -0.41
CA PRO A 440 -7.60 -17.37 -1.05
C PRO A 440 -7.97 -17.98 -2.40
N LEU A 441 -7.32 -17.52 -3.48
CA LEU A 441 -7.33 -18.32 -4.70
C LEU A 441 -6.86 -19.72 -4.30
N PRO A 442 -7.56 -20.79 -4.69
CA PRO A 442 -7.05 -22.13 -4.45
C PRO A 442 -5.60 -22.16 -4.97
N PRO A 443 -4.64 -22.65 -4.17
CA PRO A 443 -3.24 -22.61 -4.55
C PRO A 443 -3.14 -23.17 -5.96
N ALA A 444 -2.51 -22.41 -6.86
CA ALA A 444 -2.23 -22.88 -8.21
C ALA A 444 -1.66 -24.30 -8.06
N ALA A 445 -2.35 -25.29 -8.64
CA ALA A 445 -1.98 -26.69 -8.48
C ALA A 445 -0.46 -26.78 -8.64
N PRO A 446 0.26 -27.40 -7.68
CA PRO A 446 1.71 -27.41 -7.73
C PRO A 446 2.11 -27.92 -9.11
N GLY A 447 2.73 -27.02 -9.91
CA GLY A 447 3.32 -27.42 -11.18
C GLY A 447 4.21 -28.63 -10.93
N PRO A 448 4.35 -29.55 -11.90
CA PRO A 448 5.13 -30.76 -11.70
C PRO A 448 6.48 -30.38 -11.12
N SER A 449 6.78 -30.88 -9.92
CA SER A 449 8.10 -30.70 -9.30
C SER A 449 9.15 -31.27 -10.26
N PRO A 450 10.34 -30.63 -10.36
CA PRO A 450 11.40 -31.08 -11.27
C PRO A 450 11.85 -32.52 -11.02
#